data_AF-A0A1Y0H3F3-F1
#
_entry.id   AF-A0A1Y0H3F3-F1
#
_cell.length_a   1.000
_cell.length_b   1.000
_cell.length_c   1.000
_cell.angle_alpha   90.00
_cell.angle_beta   90.00
_cell.angle_gamma   90.00
#
_symmetry.space_group_name_H-M   'P 1'
#
loop_
_entity.id
_entity.type
_entity.pdbx_description
1 polymer ?
#
loop_
_entity_poly.entity_id
_entity_poly.type
_entity_poly.pdbx_seq_one_letter_code
_entity_poly.pdbx_strand_id
1 'polypeptide(L)'
;MKFTTALLLISIFAVVGCDKLSVSPSKTEPDQNPQPVSSLAKLFQKQADLKPEVAPPREANLILNGTVIPVTLKETRKENSIIYQWLVDDAEESGKPVEAESEKYFSTSDVFSFSATAHEQYDPAINLIKYPLNVGDSWDWAGDVIVGKTRRKATAKVTTSADPLNLPNDKISALLVKVDLVYGGTANPAARELKFWFKPGEGLIRRELWASSTREPRSATNKSSD
;
A
#
# COMPACT_ATOMS: atom_id res chain seq x y z
N MET A 1 -47.03 -39.31 23.61
CA MET A 1 -46.73 -40.49 24.46
C MET A 1 -45.27 -40.85 24.24
N LYS A 2 -44.41 -41.08 25.24
CA LYS A 2 -44.59 -41.19 26.70
C LYS A 2 -43.56 -40.32 27.44
N PHE A 3 -43.87 -39.91 28.67
CA PHE A 3 -42.89 -39.44 29.66
C PHE A 3 -42.08 -40.63 30.22
N THR A 4 -40.96 -40.37 30.93
CA THR A 4 -40.85 -40.55 32.40
C THR A 4 -39.43 -40.25 32.92
N THR A 5 -39.35 -39.69 34.12
CA THR A 5 -38.18 -39.16 34.83
C THR A 5 -37.67 -40.10 35.94
N ALA A 6 -36.35 -40.14 36.19
CA ALA A 6 -35.69 -40.42 37.49
C ALA A 6 -34.18 -40.08 37.34
N LEU A 7 -33.43 -39.35 38.17
CA LEU A 7 -33.49 -38.87 39.57
C LEU A 7 -33.03 -39.87 40.66
N LEU A 8 -31.80 -39.70 41.18
CA LEU A 8 -31.34 -39.74 42.61
C LEU A 8 -29.79 -39.59 42.67
N LEU A 9 -29.19 -38.66 43.45
CA LEU A 9 -28.65 -38.76 44.85
C LEU A 9 -27.52 -39.82 45.02
N ILE A 10 -26.52 -39.83 45.94
CA ILE A 10 -25.99 -38.99 47.06
C ILE A 10 -24.55 -39.53 47.38
N SER A 11 -23.59 -38.94 48.12
CA SER A 11 -23.06 -37.57 48.34
C SER A 11 -21.86 -37.64 49.35
N ILE A 12 -21.07 -36.55 49.50
CA ILE A 12 -20.10 -36.24 50.62
C ILE A 12 -18.72 -36.94 50.63
N PHE A 13 -17.64 -36.13 50.69
CA PHE A 13 -16.54 -36.08 51.69
C PHE A 13 -15.38 -35.21 51.15
N ALA A 14 -14.45 -34.70 51.94
CA ALA A 14 -14.48 -33.52 52.81
C ALA A 14 -13.02 -33.11 53.17
N VAL A 15 -12.78 -31.82 53.48
CA VAL A 15 -11.67 -31.23 54.27
C VAL A 15 -10.22 -31.13 53.69
N VAL A 16 -9.57 -30.01 54.07
CA VAL A 16 -8.11 -29.65 54.02
C VAL A 16 -7.53 -29.37 52.62
N GLY A 17 -6.75 -28.32 52.36
CA GLY A 17 -6.28 -27.17 53.16
C GLY A 17 -5.00 -26.57 52.54
N CYS A 18 -4.65 -25.32 52.89
CA CYS A 18 -3.48 -24.56 52.37
C CYS A 18 -3.52 -24.22 50.84
N ASP A 19 -2.96 -23.12 50.32
CA ASP A 19 -2.24 -22.00 50.95
C ASP A 19 -2.56 -20.65 50.27
N LYS A 20 -2.39 -19.54 51.01
CA LYS A 20 -2.52 -18.18 50.45
C LYS A 20 -1.25 -17.76 49.69
N LEU A 21 -1.16 -18.08 48.41
CA LEU A 21 -0.19 -17.44 47.51
C LEU A 21 -0.72 -16.09 47.02
N SER A 22 -0.46 -15.04 47.81
CA SER A 22 -0.68 -13.64 47.41
C SER A 22 0.38 -13.21 46.40
N VAL A 23 0.21 -13.62 45.13
CA VAL A 23 1.03 -13.10 44.03
C VAL A 23 0.62 -11.65 43.79
N SER A 24 1.48 -10.71 44.19
CA SER A 24 1.35 -9.32 43.75
C SER A 24 1.41 -9.29 42.22
N PRO A 25 0.44 -8.69 41.51
CA PRO A 25 0.59 -8.46 40.08
C PRO A 25 1.76 -7.49 39.89
N SER A 26 2.86 -8.01 39.32
CA SER A 26 3.92 -7.15 38.79
C SER A 26 3.26 -6.21 37.80
N LYS A 27 3.19 -4.93 38.16
CA LYS A 27 2.68 -3.88 37.29
C LYS A 27 3.76 -3.59 36.24
N THR A 28 3.93 -4.52 35.32
CA THR A 28 4.75 -4.35 34.11
C THR A 28 4.01 -3.34 33.25
N GLU A 29 4.26 -2.08 33.56
CA GLU A 29 3.81 -0.92 32.82
C GLU A 29 4.39 -1.07 31.41
N PRO A 30 3.55 -1.23 30.36
CA PRO A 30 4.07 -1.31 29.02
C PRO A 30 4.64 0.05 28.68
N ASP A 31 5.96 0.13 28.53
CA ASP A 31 6.66 1.30 27.98
C ASP A 31 6.32 1.44 26.49
N GLN A 32 5.07 1.84 26.25
CA GLN A 32 4.56 2.32 24.98
C GLN A 32 4.44 3.83 25.10
N ASN A 33 5.58 4.49 25.16
CA ASN A 33 5.69 5.81 24.58
C ASN A 33 5.88 5.60 23.06
N PRO A 34 4.81 5.64 22.23
CA PRO A 34 4.97 5.47 20.79
C PRO A 34 5.88 6.57 20.29
N GLN A 35 7.01 6.18 19.68
CA GLN A 35 7.94 7.13 19.07
C GLN A 35 7.14 8.11 18.20
N PRO A 36 7.25 9.43 18.44
CA PRO A 36 6.43 10.40 17.74
C PRO A 36 6.74 10.32 16.26
N VAL A 37 5.73 9.93 15.45
CA VAL A 37 5.87 9.89 13.99
C VAL A 37 6.33 11.27 13.51
N SER A 38 7.49 11.30 12.86
CA SER A 38 8.10 12.54 12.38
C SER A 38 7.09 13.33 11.54
N SER A 39 6.86 14.60 11.89
CA SER A 39 5.85 15.41 11.24
C SER A 39 6.22 15.66 9.78
N LEU A 40 5.30 15.34 8.86
CA LEU A 40 5.52 15.54 7.44
C LEU A 40 5.78 17.03 7.14
N ALA A 41 6.75 17.30 6.27
CA ALA A 41 6.97 18.63 5.74
C ALA A 41 5.70 19.14 5.03
N LYS A 42 5.31 20.39 5.30
CA LYS A 42 4.11 20.99 4.68
C LYS A 42 4.29 21.35 3.20
N LEU A 43 5.53 21.43 2.73
CA LEU A 43 5.91 21.94 1.41
C LEU A 43 7.19 21.26 0.92
N PHE A 44 7.15 20.76 -0.30
CA PHE A 44 8.24 20.15 -1.06
C PHE A 44 8.54 21.05 -2.26
N GLN A 45 9.75 21.61 -2.33
CA GLN A 45 10.12 22.62 -3.32
C GLN A 45 10.57 21.99 -4.65
N LYS A 46 11.15 20.79 -4.59
CA LYS A 46 11.83 20.17 -5.72
C LYS A 46 11.81 18.64 -5.63
N GLN A 47 12.09 17.99 -6.76
CA GLN A 47 12.22 16.54 -6.89
C GLN A 47 13.02 15.88 -5.76
N ALA A 48 14.17 16.45 -5.38
CA ALA A 48 15.07 15.87 -4.37
C ALA A 48 14.46 15.75 -2.95
N ASP A 49 13.36 16.45 -2.65
CA ASP A 49 12.75 16.45 -1.32
C ASP A 49 11.88 15.20 -1.08
N LEU A 50 11.26 14.66 -2.15
CA LEU A 50 10.49 13.41 -2.13
C LEU A 50 11.22 12.25 -2.81
N LYS A 51 12.08 12.53 -3.80
CA LYS A 51 12.75 11.57 -4.70
C LYS A 51 11.81 10.53 -5.34
N PRO A 52 10.70 10.94 -5.98
CA PRO A 52 9.72 10.00 -6.54
C PRO A 52 10.28 9.08 -7.64
N GLU A 53 11.40 9.48 -8.26
CA GLU A 53 12.19 8.70 -9.21
C GLU A 53 13.11 7.65 -8.58
N VAL A 54 13.27 7.61 -7.25
CA VAL A 54 14.00 6.53 -6.59
C VAL A 54 13.14 5.27 -6.62
N ALA A 55 13.79 4.13 -6.90
CA ALA A 55 13.12 2.84 -6.99
C ALA A 55 12.41 2.50 -5.68
N PRO A 56 11.16 1.99 -5.71
CA PRO A 56 10.52 1.41 -4.53
C PRO A 56 11.37 0.27 -3.94
N PRO A 57 11.11 -0.13 -2.67
CA PRO A 57 11.76 -1.29 -2.07
C PRO A 57 11.73 -2.51 -3.01
N ARG A 58 12.89 -3.14 -3.22
CA ARG A 58 13.06 -4.21 -4.20
C ARG A 58 12.22 -5.45 -3.91
N GLU A 59 11.90 -5.69 -2.65
CA GLU A 59 11.02 -6.76 -2.22
C GLU A 59 9.69 -6.14 -1.76
N ALA A 60 8.59 -6.60 -2.35
CA ALA A 60 7.26 -6.12 -2.04
C ALA A 60 6.27 -7.28 -1.91
N ASN A 61 5.17 -7.01 -1.23
CA ASN A 61 3.96 -7.80 -1.31
C ASN A 61 3.03 -7.13 -2.32
N LEU A 62 2.57 -7.89 -3.31
CA LEU A 62 1.48 -7.52 -4.19
C LEU A 62 0.20 -8.24 -3.72
N ILE A 63 -0.80 -7.47 -3.31
CA ILE A 63 -2.05 -7.98 -2.75
C ILE A 63 -3.12 -7.91 -3.84
N LEU A 64 -3.42 -9.05 -4.48
CA LEU A 64 -4.41 -9.17 -5.55
C LEU A 64 -5.69 -9.86 -5.05
N ASN A 65 -6.81 -9.13 -5.01
CA ASN A 65 -8.09 -9.61 -4.46
C ASN A 65 -7.98 -10.25 -3.05
N GLY A 66 -7.02 -9.79 -2.23
CA GLY A 66 -6.71 -10.35 -0.90
C GLY A 66 -5.64 -11.46 -0.89
N THR A 67 -5.26 -12.01 -2.04
CA THR A 67 -4.12 -12.94 -2.15
C THR A 67 -2.81 -12.16 -2.07
N VAL A 68 -1.95 -12.50 -1.12
CA VAL A 68 -0.61 -11.89 -0.98
C VAL A 68 0.39 -12.67 -1.85
N ILE A 69 0.97 -11.99 -2.82
CA ILE A 69 1.98 -12.53 -3.75
C ILE A 69 3.31 -11.82 -3.47
N PRO A 70 4.36 -12.51 -3.02
CA PRO A 70 5.68 -11.91 -2.88
C PRO A 70 6.26 -11.62 -4.27
N VAL A 71 6.76 -10.41 -4.47
CA VAL A 71 7.31 -9.96 -5.76
C VAL A 71 8.63 -9.21 -5.61
N THR A 72 9.49 -9.37 -6.61
CA THR A 72 10.79 -8.69 -6.74
C THR A 72 10.73 -7.64 -7.85
N LEU A 73 11.26 -6.44 -7.58
CA LEU A 73 11.35 -5.35 -8.54
C LEU A 73 12.45 -5.60 -9.59
N LYS A 74 12.07 -5.51 -10.85
CA LYS A 74 12.97 -5.21 -11.95
C LYS A 74 12.62 -3.84 -12.53
N GLU A 75 13.56 -2.91 -12.42
CA GLU A 75 13.43 -1.56 -12.98
C GLU A 75 14.02 -1.50 -14.40
N THR A 76 13.40 -0.72 -15.28
CA THR A 76 13.99 -0.25 -16.53
C THR A 76 13.80 1.26 -16.66
N ARG A 77 14.87 2.01 -16.94
CA ARG A 77 14.82 3.44 -17.23
C ARG A 77 15.18 3.73 -18.69
N LYS A 78 14.49 4.67 -19.31
CA LYS A 78 14.87 5.26 -20.59
C LYS A 78 14.43 6.72 -20.61
N GLU A 79 15.40 7.62 -20.74
CA GLU A 79 15.16 9.08 -20.66
C GLU A 79 14.36 9.40 -19.38
N ASN A 80 13.25 10.13 -19.50
CA ASN A 80 12.36 10.47 -18.40
C ASN A 80 11.36 9.34 -18.03
N SER A 81 11.37 8.20 -18.73
CA SER A 81 10.48 7.08 -18.49
C SER A 81 11.09 6.07 -17.51
N ILE A 82 10.29 5.65 -16.54
CA ILE A 82 10.63 4.60 -15.57
C ILE A 82 9.58 3.50 -15.69
N ILE A 83 9.99 2.25 -15.76
CA ILE A 83 9.14 1.05 -15.77
C ILE A 83 9.52 0.19 -14.57
N TYR A 84 8.54 -0.14 -13.73
CA TYR A 84 8.67 -1.11 -12.64
C TYR A 84 7.94 -2.39 -13.05
N GLN A 85 8.69 -3.47 -13.26
CA GLN A 85 8.16 -4.82 -13.47
C GLN A 85 8.23 -5.56 -12.14
N TRP A 86 7.10 -6.05 -11.64
CA TRP A 86 7.02 -6.82 -10.40
C TRP A 86 6.94 -8.31 -10.73
N LEU A 87 7.97 -9.05 -10.34
CA LEU A 87 8.20 -10.42 -10.78
C LEU A 87 7.95 -11.41 -9.63
N VAL A 88 7.25 -12.51 -9.91
CA VAL A 88 7.17 -13.68 -9.04
C VAL A 88 8.31 -14.63 -9.39
N ASP A 89 9.00 -15.15 -8.37
CA ASP A 89 10.01 -16.18 -8.55
C ASP A 89 9.34 -17.55 -8.75
N ASP A 90 8.91 -17.82 -9.99
CA ASP A 90 8.40 -19.13 -10.43
C ASP A 90 9.57 -20.06 -10.78
N ALA A 91 10.16 -20.63 -9.71
CA ALA A 91 11.28 -21.55 -9.81
C ALA A 91 10.87 -22.99 -10.20
N GLU A 92 9.59 -23.36 -10.11
CA GLU A 92 9.15 -24.76 -10.19
C GLU A 92 8.80 -25.22 -11.60
N GLU A 93 8.24 -24.36 -12.47
CA GLU A 93 7.77 -24.79 -13.81
C GLU A 93 8.63 -24.27 -14.98
N SER A 94 9.20 -23.06 -14.89
CA SER A 94 9.93 -22.43 -16.01
C SER A 94 11.37 -21.98 -15.71
N GLY A 95 11.74 -21.91 -14.43
CA GLY A 95 13.04 -21.40 -13.98
C GLY A 95 13.27 -19.92 -14.34
N LYS A 96 12.19 -19.16 -14.63
CA LYS A 96 12.24 -17.76 -15.05
C LYS A 96 11.20 -16.96 -14.27
N PRO A 97 11.54 -15.77 -13.74
CA PRO A 97 10.55 -14.94 -13.07
C PRO A 97 9.42 -14.51 -14.01
N VAL A 98 8.19 -14.57 -13.52
CA VAL A 98 6.96 -14.21 -14.25
C VAL A 98 6.51 -12.81 -13.83
N GLU A 99 6.17 -11.93 -14.78
CA GLU A 99 5.64 -10.60 -14.46
C GLU A 99 4.20 -10.71 -13.93
N ALA A 100 4.00 -10.31 -12.66
CA ALA A 100 2.68 -10.20 -12.05
C ALA A 100 2.01 -8.85 -12.34
N GLU A 101 2.79 -7.76 -12.35
CA GLU A 101 2.28 -6.42 -12.67
C GLU A 101 3.41 -5.55 -13.22
N SER A 102 3.04 -4.60 -14.08
CA SER A 102 3.93 -3.58 -14.61
C SER A 102 3.34 -2.20 -14.39
N GLU A 103 4.18 -1.25 -13.98
CA GLU A 103 3.81 0.15 -13.73
C GLU A 103 4.76 1.06 -14.52
N LYS A 104 4.23 2.07 -15.22
CA LYS A 104 5.05 3.02 -15.99
C LYS A 104 4.84 4.45 -15.51
N TYR A 105 5.94 5.12 -15.21
CA TYR A 105 5.99 6.51 -14.76
C TYR A 105 6.81 7.38 -15.70
N PHE A 106 6.56 8.68 -15.65
CA PHE A 106 7.43 9.71 -16.20
C PHE A 106 7.92 10.63 -15.08
N SER A 107 9.18 11.06 -15.14
CA SER A 107 9.79 11.95 -14.16
C SER A 107 10.61 13.05 -14.84
N THR A 108 10.36 14.29 -14.43
CA THR A 108 11.19 15.47 -14.72
C THR A 108 11.57 16.15 -13.40
N SER A 109 12.32 17.25 -13.45
CA SER A 109 12.61 18.08 -12.27
C SER A 109 11.36 18.62 -11.58
N ASP A 110 10.28 18.81 -12.35
CA ASP A 110 9.12 19.60 -11.95
C ASP A 110 7.87 18.73 -11.77
N VAL A 111 7.83 17.54 -12.37
CA VAL A 111 6.64 16.67 -12.40
C VAL A 111 7.02 15.20 -12.30
N PHE A 112 6.24 14.45 -11.50
CA PHE A 112 6.22 12.98 -11.54
C PHE A 112 4.81 12.50 -11.89
N SER A 113 4.69 11.65 -12.91
CA SER A 113 3.41 11.26 -13.51
C SER A 113 3.27 9.75 -13.65
N PHE A 114 2.08 9.22 -13.40
CA PHE A 114 1.71 7.84 -13.66
C PHE A 114 1.06 7.71 -15.05
N SER A 115 1.58 6.80 -15.88
CA SER A 115 1.24 6.74 -17.31
C SER A 115 0.57 5.45 -17.75
N ALA A 116 0.89 4.29 -17.14
CA ALA A 116 0.29 3.02 -17.52
C ALA A 116 0.47 1.93 -16.44
N THR A 117 -0.39 0.92 -16.53
CA THR A 117 -0.15 -0.45 -16.04
C THR A 117 0.10 -1.39 -17.23
N ALA A 118 0.25 -2.69 -16.98
CA ALA A 118 0.23 -3.72 -18.03
C ALA A 118 -1.09 -3.78 -18.85
N HIS A 119 -2.19 -3.22 -18.35
CA HIS A 119 -3.53 -3.36 -18.94
C HIS A 119 -4.18 -2.04 -19.37
N GLU A 120 -3.70 -0.91 -18.83
CA GLU A 120 -4.29 0.40 -19.05
C GLU A 120 -3.22 1.49 -19.25
N GLN A 121 -3.54 2.51 -20.04
CA GLN A 121 -2.73 3.71 -20.23
C GLN A 121 -3.56 4.99 -20.02
N TYR A 122 -2.91 6.03 -19.51
CA TYR A 122 -3.47 7.39 -19.37
C TYR A 122 -2.78 8.33 -20.35
N ASP A 123 -3.57 9.07 -21.13
CA ASP A 123 -3.10 9.98 -22.18
C ASP A 123 -3.79 11.35 -22.03
N PRO A 124 -3.10 12.41 -21.57
CA PRO A 124 -1.71 12.43 -21.09
C PRO A 124 -1.55 11.66 -19.76
N ALA A 125 -0.31 11.38 -19.35
CA ALA A 125 -0.03 10.77 -18.04
C ALA A 125 -0.63 11.60 -16.88
N ILE A 126 -1.08 10.93 -15.83
CA ILE A 126 -1.66 11.58 -14.64
C ILE A 126 -0.53 12.11 -13.78
N ASN A 127 -0.41 13.44 -13.67
CA ASN A 127 0.57 14.08 -12.80
C ASN A 127 0.22 13.79 -11.33
N LEU A 128 1.09 13.05 -10.64
CA LEU A 128 0.97 12.69 -9.22
C LEU A 128 1.63 13.74 -8.32
N ILE A 129 2.76 14.29 -8.75
CA ILE A 129 3.47 15.38 -8.06
C ILE A 129 3.75 16.47 -9.08
N LYS A 130 3.56 17.72 -8.68
CA LYS A 130 3.93 18.94 -9.41
C LYS A 130 4.65 19.84 -8.42
N TYR A 131 5.89 20.21 -8.69
CA TYR A 131 6.67 21.08 -7.80
C TYR A 131 6.48 22.57 -8.15
N PRO A 132 6.53 23.48 -7.16
CA PRO A 132 6.50 23.20 -5.73
C PRO A 132 5.14 22.62 -5.29
N LEU A 133 5.16 21.70 -4.32
CA LEU A 133 3.99 20.96 -3.83
C LEU A 133 3.77 21.21 -2.34
N ASN A 134 2.58 21.66 -1.96
CA ASN A 134 2.12 21.67 -0.57
C ASN A 134 1.33 20.39 -0.24
N VAL A 135 1.33 20.03 1.04
CA VAL A 135 0.36 19.09 1.60
C VAL A 135 -1.01 19.77 1.65
N GLY A 136 -2.01 19.20 0.99
CA GLY A 136 -3.35 19.79 0.85
C GLY A 136 -3.61 20.41 -0.53
N ASP A 137 -2.61 20.43 -1.42
CA ASP A 137 -2.81 20.89 -2.79
C ASP A 137 -3.75 19.96 -3.57
N SER A 138 -4.43 20.52 -4.57
CA SER A 138 -5.21 19.74 -5.52
C SER A 138 -5.18 20.34 -6.92
N TRP A 139 -5.33 19.49 -7.93
CA TRP A 139 -5.44 19.89 -9.32
C TRP A 139 -6.27 18.89 -10.10
N ASP A 140 -6.91 19.37 -11.16
CA ASP A 140 -7.64 18.52 -12.09
C ASP A 140 -6.71 17.96 -13.17
N TRP A 141 -7.05 16.76 -13.66
CA TRP A 141 -6.49 16.12 -14.84
C TRP A 141 -7.65 15.78 -15.79
N ALA A 142 -7.41 15.91 -17.09
CA ALA A 142 -8.36 15.51 -18.13
C ALA A 142 -7.59 14.85 -19.27
N GLY A 143 -8.16 13.78 -19.82
CA GLY A 143 -7.49 12.98 -20.84
C GLY A 143 -8.33 11.78 -21.26
N ASP A 144 -7.63 10.72 -21.63
CA ASP A 144 -8.19 9.44 -22.01
C ASP A 144 -7.61 8.30 -21.16
N VAL A 145 -8.49 7.39 -20.72
CA VAL A 145 -8.12 6.05 -20.25
C VAL A 145 -8.20 5.10 -21.44
N ILE A 146 -7.13 4.36 -21.70
CA ILE A 146 -6.99 3.44 -22.82
C ILE A 146 -6.86 2.02 -22.27
N VAL A 147 -7.80 1.14 -22.62
CA VAL A 147 -7.81 -0.27 -22.20
C VAL A 147 -7.85 -1.15 -23.43
N GLY A 148 -6.75 -1.84 -23.71
CA GLY A 148 -6.53 -2.53 -24.98
C GLY A 148 -6.67 -1.58 -26.18
N LYS A 149 -7.71 -1.78 -27.01
CA LYS A 149 -8.04 -0.91 -28.15
C LYS A 149 -9.09 0.17 -27.84
N THR A 150 -9.66 0.17 -26.63
CA THR A 150 -10.77 1.07 -26.26
C THR A 150 -10.22 2.33 -25.61
N ARG A 151 -10.49 3.49 -26.21
CA ARG A 151 -10.18 4.81 -25.63
C ARG A 151 -11.46 5.41 -25.02
N ARG A 152 -11.40 5.85 -23.77
CA ARG A 152 -12.52 6.46 -23.03
C ARG A 152 -12.10 7.80 -22.45
N LYS A 153 -12.88 8.85 -22.72
CA LYS A 153 -12.69 10.16 -22.08
C LYS A 153 -12.79 10.03 -20.57
N ALA A 154 -11.91 10.74 -19.88
CA ALA A 154 -11.74 10.66 -18.45
C ALA A 154 -11.30 12.00 -17.85
N THR A 155 -11.67 12.20 -16.59
CA THR A 155 -11.26 13.33 -15.75
C THR A 155 -10.89 12.79 -14.37
N ALA A 156 -9.93 13.41 -13.71
CA ALA A 156 -9.60 13.10 -12.32
C ALA A 156 -9.37 14.35 -11.51
N LYS A 157 -9.73 14.29 -10.22
CA LYS A 157 -9.20 15.23 -9.24
C LYS A 157 -8.04 14.57 -8.52
N VAL A 158 -6.88 15.21 -8.53
CA VAL A 158 -5.71 14.80 -7.73
C VAL A 158 -5.67 15.66 -6.47
N THR A 159 -5.49 15.04 -5.32
CA THR A 159 -5.39 15.72 -4.02
C THR A 159 -4.23 15.16 -3.22
N THR A 160 -3.51 16.01 -2.48
CA THR A 160 -2.44 15.58 -1.58
C THR A 160 -2.83 15.74 -0.10
N SER A 161 -2.35 14.85 0.75
CA SER A 161 -2.53 14.93 2.20
C SER A 161 -1.34 14.29 2.94
N ALA A 162 -1.17 14.64 4.21
CA ALA A 162 -0.35 13.85 5.11
C ALA A 162 -1.15 12.63 5.55
N ASP A 163 -0.54 11.45 5.55
CA ASP A 163 -1.18 10.20 5.97
C ASP A 163 -0.22 9.37 6.85
N PRO A 164 -0.60 9.01 8.09
CA PRO A 164 0.18 8.10 8.92
C PRO A 164 0.03 6.67 8.41
N LEU A 165 1.05 6.18 7.70
CA LEU A 165 1.05 4.85 7.11
C LEU A 165 1.67 3.83 8.07
N ASN A 166 0.89 2.81 8.43
CA ASN A 166 1.40 1.62 9.12
C ASN A 166 1.86 0.62 8.05
N LEU A 167 3.17 0.44 7.92
CA LEU A 167 3.78 -0.59 7.10
C LEU A 167 4.15 -1.81 7.97
N PRO A 168 4.40 -3.00 7.38
CA PRO A 168 4.73 -4.20 8.15
C PRO A 168 5.92 -4.07 9.12
N ASN A 169 6.85 -3.15 8.89
CA ASN A 169 8.03 -2.93 9.76
C ASN A 169 8.10 -1.53 10.39
N ASP A 170 7.24 -0.58 10.00
CA ASP A 170 7.50 0.86 10.21
C ASP A 170 6.19 1.66 10.34
N LYS A 171 6.22 2.75 11.12
CA LYS A 171 5.14 3.72 11.24
C LYS A 171 5.65 5.09 10.83
N ILE A 172 5.21 5.53 9.66
CA ILE A 172 5.75 6.73 9.00
C ILE A 172 4.66 7.74 8.71
N SER A 173 5.03 9.01 8.65
CA SER A 173 4.19 10.02 8.00
C SER A 173 4.60 10.09 6.53
N ALA A 174 3.65 9.83 5.63
CA ALA A 174 3.87 9.85 4.19
C ALA A 174 3.00 10.93 3.53
N LEU A 175 3.45 11.43 2.38
CA LEU A 175 2.62 12.20 1.48
C LEU A 175 1.73 11.22 0.71
N LEU A 176 0.43 11.22 0.99
CA LEU A 176 -0.56 10.55 0.16
C LEU A 176 -0.92 11.46 -1.01
N VAL A 177 -0.78 10.95 -2.23
CA VAL A 177 -1.40 11.47 -3.44
C VAL A 177 -2.58 10.57 -3.79
N LYS A 178 -3.79 11.14 -3.80
CA LYS A 178 -5.04 10.46 -4.12
C LYS A 178 -5.58 10.97 -5.44
N VAL A 179 -6.05 10.07 -6.31
CA VAL A 179 -6.57 10.38 -7.64
C VAL A 179 -7.99 9.84 -7.76
N ASP A 180 -8.97 10.73 -7.73
CA ASP A 180 -10.38 10.42 -7.92
C ASP A 180 -10.71 10.48 -9.42
N LEU A 181 -10.60 9.35 -10.12
CA LEU A 181 -10.76 9.24 -11.57
C LEU A 181 -12.18 8.82 -11.95
N VAL A 182 -12.77 9.52 -12.93
CA VAL A 182 -14.03 9.19 -13.59
C VAL A 182 -13.80 9.03 -15.09
N TYR A 183 -14.35 7.98 -15.71
CA TYR A 183 -14.13 7.65 -17.13
C TYR A 183 -15.35 6.94 -17.75
N GLY A 184 -15.48 7.02 -19.07
CA GLY A 184 -16.60 6.37 -19.81
C GLY A 184 -17.74 7.31 -20.24
N GLY A 185 -17.59 8.62 -20.01
CA GLY A 185 -18.57 9.62 -20.42
C GLY A 185 -19.79 9.70 -19.49
N THR A 186 -20.79 10.50 -19.88
CA THR A 186 -21.96 10.82 -19.04
C THR A 186 -23.01 9.72 -18.96
N ALA A 187 -23.08 8.83 -19.95
CA ALA A 187 -24.12 7.81 -20.03
C ALA A 187 -23.88 6.62 -19.07
N ASN A 188 -22.62 6.22 -18.88
CA ASN A 188 -22.21 5.13 -17.99
C ASN A 188 -20.82 5.44 -17.39
N PRO A 189 -20.71 6.43 -16.48
CA PRO A 189 -19.45 6.75 -15.84
C PRO A 189 -19.01 5.63 -14.90
N ALA A 190 -17.78 5.14 -15.09
CA ALA A 190 -17.06 4.36 -14.10
C ALA A 190 -16.20 5.30 -13.26
N ALA A 191 -16.15 5.08 -11.95
CA ALA A 191 -15.33 5.83 -11.01
C ALA A 191 -14.36 4.89 -10.29
N ARG A 192 -13.17 5.39 -9.96
CA ARG A 192 -12.16 4.66 -9.20
C ARG A 192 -11.22 5.61 -8.46
N GLU A 193 -10.65 5.13 -7.38
CA GLU A 193 -9.67 5.85 -6.58
C GLU A 193 -8.29 5.20 -6.75
N LEU A 194 -7.27 5.99 -7.05
CA LEU A 194 -5.86 5.57 -6.98
C LEU A 194 -5.21 6.24 -5.77
N LYS A 195 -4.30 5.55 -5.09
CA LYS A 195 -3.50 6.11 -4.00
C LYS A 195 -2.02 5.80 -4.19
N PHE A 196 -1.18 6.78 -3.92
CA PHE A 196 0.27 6.68 -4.00
C PHE A 196 0.87 7.34 -2.76
N TRP A 197 1.66 6.59 -1.99
CA TRP A 197 2.31 7.12 -0.78
C TRP A 197 3.78 7.35 -1.05
N PHE A 198 4.23 8.59 -0.84
CA PHE A 198 5.62 8.98 -0.98
C PHE A 198 6.22 9.25 0.40
N LYS A 199 7.35 8.62 0.71
CA LYS A 199 8.13 8.89 1.92
C LYS A 199 9.20 9.93 1.57
N PRO A 200 9.29 11.07 2.29
CA PRO A 200 10.28 12.10 2.01
C PRO A 200 11.70 11.53 1.94
N GLY A 201 12.44 11.91 0.89
CA GLY A 201 13.79 11.41 0.63
C GLY A 201 13.92 9.94 0.19
N GLU A 202 12.84 9.17 0.11
CA GLU A 202 12.82 7.73 -0.23
C GLU A 202 11.91 7.35 -1.42
N GLY A 203 11.04 8.25 -1.88
CA GLY A 203 10.21 8.05 -3.07
C GLY A 203 8.91 7.28 -2.83
N LEU A 204 8.39 6.64 -3.88
CA LEU A 204 7.11 5.93 -3.88
C LEU A 204 7.22 4.59 -3.13
N ILE A 205 6.63 4.50 -1.95
CA ILE A 205 6.76 3.31 -1.08
C ILE A 205 5.59 2.32 -1.19
N ARG A 206 4.35 2.82 -1.26
CA ARG A 206 3.10 2.04 -1.38
C ARG A 206 2.21 2.63 -2.46
N ARG A 207 1.38 1.80 -3.10
CA ARG A 207 0.29 2.27 -3.97
C ARG A 207 -0.92 1.33 -3.97
N GLU A 208 -2.08 1.87 -4.32
CA GLU A 208 -3.35 1.18 -4.57
C GLU A 208 -3.91 1.67 -5.91
N LEU A 209 -4.20 0.78 -6.85
CA LEU A 209 -4.72 1.15 -8.19
C LEU A 209 -6.19 0.78 -8.41
N TRP A 210 -6.67 -0.17 -7.63
CA TRP A 210 -8.05 -0.63 -7.57
C TRP A 210 -8.28 -1.13 -6.15
N ALA A 211 -9.54 -1.39 -5.76
CA ALA A 211 -9.88 -2.03 -4.48
C ALA A 211 -9.23 -3.42 -4.28
N SER A 212 -8.54 -3.94 -5.29
CA SER A 212 -7.94 -5.26 -5.34
C SER A 212 -6.51 -5.33 -5.89
N SER A 213 -5.76 -4.21 -6.03
CA SER A 213 -4.30 -4.26 -6.24
C SER A 213 -3.58 -3.23 -5.38
N THR A 214 -3.04 -3.71 -4.26
CA THR A 214 -2.16 -2.96 -3.36
C THR A 214 -0.75 -3.48 -3.49
N ARG A 215 0.24 -2.59 -3.61
CA ARG A 215 1.65 -2.93 -3.46
C ARG A 215 2.22 -2.21 -2.26
N GLU A 216 2.85 -2.96 -1.36
CA GLU A 216 3.54 -2.45 -0.18
C GLU A 216 4.88 -3.16 0.06
N PRO A 217 5.83 -2.55 0.79
CA PRO A 217 7.12 -3.16 1.08
C PRO A 217 6.97 -4.46 1.89
N ARG A 218 7.75 -5.48 1.55
CA ARG A 218 7.77 -6.75 2.31
C ARG A 218 8.45 -6.55 3.66
N SER A 219 8.04 -7.31 4.68
CA SER A 219 8.84 -7.41 5.90
C SER A 219 10.22 -7.99 5.57
N ALA A 220 11.28 -7.41 6.15
CA ALA A 220 12.58 -8.06 6.11
C ALA A 220 12.46 -9.36 6.91
N THR A 221 12.49 -10.51 6.24
CA THR A 221 12.58 -11.79 6.94
C THR A 221 13.89 -11.77 7.72
N ASN A 222 13.81 -11.84 9.05
CA ASN A 222 14.97 -12.11 9.88
C ASN A 222 15.55 -13.44 9.42
N LYS A 223 16.63 -13.39 8.61
CA LYS A 223 17.48 -14.56 8.43
C LYS A 223 18.00 -14.91 9.82
N SER A 224 17.59 -16.06 10.36
CA SER A 224 18.37 -16.62 11.46
C SER A 224 19.78 -16.84 10.93
N SER A 225 20.74 -16.26 11.63
CA SER A 225 22.14 -16.61 11.46
C SER A 225 22.34 -17.94 12.18
N ASP A 226 22.15 -19.02 11.43
CA ASP A 226 22.65 -20.36 11.76
C ASP A 226 24.15 -20.45 11.42
#